data_AF-A0A364H044-F1
#
_entry.id   AF-A0A364H044-F1
#
_cell.length_a   1.000
_cell.length_b   1.000
_cell.length_c   1.000
_cell.angle_alpha   90.00
_cell.angle_beta   90.00
_cell.angle_gamma   90.00
#
_symmetry.space_group_name_H-M   'P 1'
#
loop_
_entity.id
_entity.type
_entity.pdbx_description
1 polymer ?
#
loop_
_entity_poly.entity_id
_entity_poly.type
_entity_poly.pdbx_seq_one_letter_code
_entity_poly.pdbx_strand_id
1 'polypeptide(L)'
;MSHARARDTSVRSFQVRARLAKAMTPPKGIEVNFNAETGGSFFIANTGDAYEISTTSGIKCTIELNSQRELAAIGFRCDARSSGEARLAFHNIVRPLLDYFCYLADVPYHIDQISIVDEVHHIQDVEVFHSEIAKILGSGVTPTLGLLVPYYAMYREGKNSTSMIYKFFCYYKILDGLMTALQPKLKKAAKAQGISSESLVHLVPPPTEHDFYDSKQTEYIGKSIQLFMSEYLTKRYRDAVAHFSLKDGTTLNVSDIQQIDKYARILPIVENCCRESIGTFENFLSNNLLPIS
;
A
#
# COMPACT_ATOMS: atom_id res chain seq x y z
N MET A 1 -19.51 16.19 24.46
CA MET A 1 -18.55 15.55 25.39
C MET A 1 -17.48 14.71 24.68
N SER A 2 -17.72 14.11 23.51
CA SER A 2 -16.72 13.31 22.75
C SER A 2 -15.49 14.11 22.28
N HIS A 3 -15.65 15.37 21.86
CA HIS A 3 -14.54 16.17 21.34
C HIS A 3 -13.45 16.53 22.37
N ALA A 4 -13.80 16.68 23.65
CA ALA A 4 -12.82 16.99 24.69
C ALA A 4 -11.93 15.78 25.00
N ARG A 5 -12.53 14.57 25.05
CA ARG A 5 -11.82 13.31 25.26
C ARG A 5 -10.85 12.99 24.11
N ALA A 6 -11.30 13.20 22.87
CA ALA A 6 -10.47 12.97 21.68
C ALA A 6 -9.29 13.97 21.54
N ARG A 7 -9.35 15.10 22.25
CA ARG A 7 -8.30 16.13 22.26
C ARG A 7 -7.43 16.08 23.52
N ASP A 8 -7.66 15.12 24.41
CA ASP A 8 -6.78 14.92 25.55
C ASP A 8 -5.41 14.40 25.09
N THR A 9 -4.36 15.09 25.52
CA THR A 9 -2.96 14.81 25.21
C THR A 9 -2.19 14.29 26.43
N SER A 10 -2.89 14.01 27.52
CA SER A 10 -2.33 13.34 28.69
C SER A 10 -1.82 11.95 28.34
N VAL A 11 -0.72 11.55 28.98
CA VAL A 11 -0.20 10.19 28.87
C VAL A 11 -1.13 9.26 29.62
N ARG A 12 -1.57 8.19 28.96
CA ARG A 12 -2.52 7.21 29.50
C ARG A 12 -2.36 5.85 28.82
N SER A 13 -2.97 4.84 29.40
CA SER A 13 -2.83 3.47 28.91
C SER A 13 -3.72 3.20 27.70
N PHE A 14 -3.13 2.52 26.71
CA PHE A 14 -3.79 2.02 25.51
C PHE A 14 -3.57 0.52 25.41
N GLN A 15 -4.63 -0.20 25.05
CA GLN A 15 -4.55 -1.58 24.63
C GLN A 15 -4.47 -1.63 23.11
N VAL A 16 -3.43 -2.27 22.59
CA VAL A 16 -3.24 -2.46 21.16
C VAL A 16 -3.32 -3.95 20.84
N ARG A 17 -4.14 -4.33 19.86
CA ARG A 17 -4.27 -5.71 19.36
C ARG A 17 -4.29 -5.71 17.84
N ALA A 18 -3.48 -6.57 17.23
CA ALA A 18 -3.54 -6.85 15.80
C ALA A 18 -4.08 -8.26 15.56
N ARG A 19 -5.01 -8.38 14.62
CA ARG A 19 -5.47 -9.66 14.11
C ARG A 19 -4.60 -10.05 12.93
N LEU A 20 -4.24 -11.33 12.88
CA LEU A 20 -3.49 -11.91 11.78
C LEU A 20 -4.40 -12.71 10.86
N ALA A 21 -4.00 -12.77 9.59
CA ALA A 21 -4.68 -13.54 8.56
C ALA A 21 -3.69 -14.32 7.70
N LYS A 22 -4.14 -15.45 7.15
CA LYS A 22 -3.43 -16.22 6.10
C LYS A 22 -3.53 -15.57 4.72
N ALA A 23 -4.55 -14.73 4.52
CA ALA A 23 -4.77 -13.99 3.29
C ALA A 23 -5.53 -12.70 3.60
N MET A 24 -5.30 -11.67 2.78
CA MET A 24 -6.09 -10.45 2.83
C MET A 24 -7.49 -10.73 2.30
N THR A 25 -8.47 -10.83 3.20
CA THR A 25 -9.85 -11.16 2.85
C THR A 25 -10.71 -9.89 2.97
N PRO A 26 -11.59 -9.59 2.00
CA PRO A 26 -12.52 -8.48 2.15
C PRO A 26 -13.39 -8.70 3.40
N PRO A 27 -13.39 -7.76 4.35
CA PRO A 27 -14.24 -7.89 5.51
C PRO A 27 -15.71 -7.89 5.07
N LYS A 28 -16.53 -8.83 5.59
CA LYS A 28 -18.00 -8.79 5.44
C LYS A 28 -18.64 -7.61 6.21
N GLY A 29 -17.84 -6.88 6.97
CA GLY A 29 -18.14 -5.70 7.76
C GLY A 29 -16.93 -5.36 8.65
N ILE A 30 -16.85 -4.15 9.20
CA ILE A 30 -15.79 -3.79 10.14
C ILE A 30 -16.13 -4.42 11.50
N GLU A 31 -15.49 -5.54 11.82
CA GLU A 31 -15.58 -6.15 13.15
C GLU A 31 -14.74 -5.35 14.14
N VAL A 32 -15.38 -4.43 14.85
CA VAL A 32 -14.67 -3.57 15.82
C VAL A 32 -14.01 -4.40 16.92
N ASN A 33 -14.63 -5.50 17.34
CA ASN A 33 -14.09 -6.42 18.34
C ASN A 33 -13.93 -7.81 17.74
N PHE A 34 -12.67 -8.24 17.57
CA PHE A 34 -12.33 -9.58 17.15
C PHE A 34 -11.83 -10.44 18.31
N ASN A 35 -11.98 -11.75 18.16
CA ASN A 35 -11.40 -12.77 19.05
C ASN A 35 -10.37 -13.60 18.29
N ALA A 36 -9.65 -14.47 19.00
CA ALA A 36 -8.63 -15.31 18.40
C ALA A 36 -9.18 -16.27 17.33
N GLU A 37 -10.43 -16.74 17.47
CA GLU A 37 -11.02 -17.67 16.49
C GLU A 37 -11.31 -17.03 15.13
N THR A 38 -11.43 -15.70 15.04
CA THR A 38 -11.61 -15.02 13.75
C THR A 38 -10.29 -14.67 13.06
N GLY A 39 -9.15 -14.91 13.72
CA GLY A 39 -7.81 -14.75 13.15
C GLY A 39 -7.14 -16.08 12.84
N GLY A 40 -5.97 -15.98 12.19
CA GLY A 40 -5.09 -17.13 11.96
C GLY A 40 -3.91 -16.76 11.09
N SER A 41 -2.79 -17.43 11.29
CA SER A 41 -1.58 -17.24 10.48
C SER A 41 -0.97 -18.60 10.13
N PHE A 42 0.18 -18.57 9.47
CA PHE A 42 0.97 -19.77 9.21
C PHE A 42 1.87 -20.15 10.39
N PHE A 43 1.92 -19.34 11.46
CA PHE A 43 2.67 -19.66 12.66
C PHE A 43 1.85 -20.59 13.55
N ILE A 44 2.34 -21.81 13.75
CA ILE A 44 1.69 -22.81 14.60
C ILE A 44 2.51 -22.99 15.87
N ALA A 45 1.87 -22.82 17.03
CA ALA A 45 2.51 -23.05 18.31
C ALA A 45 2.52 -24.54 18.67
N ASN A 46 3.56 -24.96 19.41
CA ASN A 46 3.65 -26.32 19.92
C ASN A 46 2.59 -26.60 21.01
N THR A 47 2.22 -25.57 21.77
CA THR A 47 1.19 -25.60 22.82
C THR A 47 -0.09 -24.91 22.33
N GLY A 48 -1.23 -25.23 22.96
CA GLY A 48 -2.52 -24.60 22.64
C GLY A 48 -2.84 -23.35 23.44
N ASP A 49 -2.05 -23.03 24.46
CA ASP A 49 -2.31 -21.91 25.35
C ASP A 49 -1.72 -20.59 24.84
N ALA A 50 -2.43 -19.49 25.09
CA ALA A 50 -1.88 -18.14 24.93
C ALA A 50 -0.63 -17.97 25.79
N TYR A 51 0.36 -17.22 25.28
CA TYR A 51 1.63 -17.03 25.97
C TYR A 51 2.17 -15.61 25.79
N GLU A 52 3.07 -15.20 26.69
CA GLU A 52 3.73 -13.90 26.63
C GLU A 52 5.12 -14.02 26.02
N ILE A 53 5.50 -13.02 25.22
CA ILE A 53 6.86 -12.84 24.74
C ILE A 53 7.32 -11.45 25.16
N SER A 54 8.51 -11.36 25.72
CA SER A 54 9.17 -10.08 25.99
C SER A 54 9.98 -9.65 24.77
N THR A 55 9.76 -8.43 24.31
CA THR A 55 10.61 -7.81 23.30
C THR A 55 11.94 -7.37 23.90
N THR A 56 12.91 -7.03 23.04
CA THR A 56 14.20 -6.46 23.46
C THR A 56 14.06 -5.13 24.20
N SER A 57 12.95 -4.43 24.03
CA SER A 57 12.59 -3.21 24.79
C SER A 57 11.91 -3.50 26.14
N GLY A 58 11.78 -4.77 26.54
CA GLY A 58 11.16 -5.17 27.80
C GLY A 58 9.62 -5.14 27.79
N ILE A 59 9.01 -4.86 26.63
CA ILE A 59 7.55 -4.82 26.50
C ILE A 59 7.04 -6.24 26.34
N LYS A 60 5.99 -6.56 27.10
CA LYS A 60 5.32 -7.86 27.03
C LYS A 60 4.23 -7.83 25.96
N CYS A 61 4.37 -8.70 24.98
CA CYS A 61 3.35 -8.97 23.99
C CYS A 61 2.62 -10.27 24.34
N THR A 62 1.30 -10.22 24.35
CA THR A 62 0.43 -11.38 24.48
C THR A 62 0.19 -11.98 23.11
N ILE A 63 0.47 -13.27 22.99
CA ILE A 63 0.21 -14.09 21.81
C ILE A 63 -1.07 -14.87 22.03
N GLU A 64 -2.05 -14.67 21.16
CA GLU A 64 -3.33 -15.36 21.19
C GLU A 64 -3.39 -16.40 20.07
N LEU A 65 -3.76 -17.63 20.43
CA LEU A 65 -3.88 -18.74 19.51
C LEU A 65 -5.35 -19.06 19.24
N ASN A 66 -5.67 -19.49 18.03
CA ASN A 66 -6.98 -20.07 17.72
C ASN A 66 -7.03 -21.57 18.10
N SER A 67 -8.20 -22.19 17.94
CA SER A 67 -8.42 -23.63 18.15
C SER A 67 -7.51 -24.56 17.31
N GLN A 68 -6.91 -24.06 16.23
CA GLN A 68 -5.91 -24.78 15.41
C GLN A 68 -4.48 -24.60 15.91
N ARG A 69 -4.28 -23.89 17.03
CA ARG A 69 -2.99 -23.48 17.61
C ARG A 69 -2.21 -22.51 16.72
N GLU A 70 -2.90 -21.81 15.84
CA GLU A 70 -2.30 -20.81 14.96
C GLU A 70 -2.27 -19.48 15.68
N LEU A 71 -1.18 -18.73 15.48
CA LEU A 71 -1.06 -17.38 15.99
C LEU A 71 -2.09 -16.50 15.28
N ALA A 72 -3.13 -16.11 16.02
CA ALA A 72 -4.31 -15.45 15.47
C ALA A 72 -4.39 -13.97 15.80
N ALA A 73 -3.88 -13.60 16.98
CA ALA A 73 -3.72 -12.20 17.35
C ALA A 73 -2.48 -11.99 18.21
N ILE A 74 -1.98 -10.76 18.17
CA ILE A 74 -0.91 -10.29 19.03
C ILE A 74 -1.27 -8.92 19.58
N GLY A 75 -1.06 -8.73 20.88
CA GLY A 75 -1.38 -7.47 21.53
C GLY A 75 -0.41 -7.11 22.64
N PHE A 76 -0.46 -5.85 23.06
CA PHE A 76 0.29 -5.34 24.20
C PHE A 76 -0.42 -4.12 24.78
N ARG A 77 0.05 -3.67 25.94
CA ARG A 77 -0.35 -2.38 26.53
C ARG A 77 0.81 -1.40 26.46
N CYS A 78 0.49 -0.14 26.21
CA CYS A 78 1.47 0.94 26.25
C CYS A 78 0.87 2.24 26.75
N ASP A 79 1.73 3.08 27.31
CA ASP A 79 1.38 4.45 27.63
C ASP A 79 1.66 5.36 26.43
N ALA A 80 0.66 6.15 26.03
CA ALA A 80 0.73 7.05 24.90
C ALA A 80 -0.15 8.30 25.14
N ARG A 81 -0.01 9.32 24.30
CA ARG A 81 -0.85 10.53 24.35
C ARG A 81 -2.03 10.48 23.37
N SER A 82 -1.99 9.57 22.40
CA SER A 82 -2.99 9.41 21.35
C SER A 82 -2.98 8.02 20.75
N SER A 83 -4.04 7.65 20.02
CA SER A 83 -4.08 6.40 19.24
C SER A 83 -2.99 6.35 18.17
N GLY A 84 -2.61 7.50 17.59
CA GLY A 84 -1.51 7.59 16.63
C GLY A 84 -0.15 7.24 17.23
N GLU A 85 0.12 7.66 18.47
CA GLU A 85 1.34 7.28 19.19
C GLU A 85 1.32 5.78 19.57
N ALA A 86 0.18 5.25 20.01
CA ALA A 86 0.03 3.82 20.28
C ALA A 86 0.19 2.97 19.00
N ARG A 87 -0.30 3.45 17.85
CA ARG A 87 -0.07 2.84 16.53
C ARG A 87 1.42 2.83 16.19
N LEU A 88 2.11 3.95 16.37
CA LEU A 88 3.56 4.02 16.16
C LEU A 88 4.29 3.00 17.04
N ALA A 89 3.90 2.86 18.30
CA ALA A 89 4.46 1.84 19.20
C ALA A 89 4.24 0.43 18.65
N PHE A 90 3.05 0.11 18.12
CA PHE A 90 2.79 -1.17 17.47
C PHE A 90 3.77 -1.47 16.34
N HIS A 91 3.98 -0.53 15.42
CA HIS A 91 4.91 -0.70 14.31
C HIS A 91 6.36 -0.87 14.77
N ASN A 92 6.74 -0.29 15.91
CA ASN A 92 8.10 -0.40 16.44
C ASN A 92 8.34 -1.65 17.28
N ILE A 93 7.29 -2.25 17.85
CA ILE A 93 7.40 -3.36 18.79
C ILE A 93 6.98 -4.67 18.14
N VAL A 94 5.76 -4.70 17.59
CA VAL A 94 5.13 -5.93 17.12
C VAL A 94 5.58 -6.31 15.72
N ARG A 95 5.68 -5.35 14.79
CA ARG A 95 6.11 -5.68 13.42
C ARG A 95 7.50 -6.32 13.36
N PRO A 96 8.55 -5.80 14.02
CA PRO A 96 9.86 -6.45 14.00
C PRO A 96 9.82 -7.87 14.59
N LEU A 97 8.97 -8.11 15.59
CA LEU A 97 8.77 -9.44 16.16
C LEU A 97 8.13 -10.39 15.15
N LEU A 98 7.10 -9.93 14.42
CA LEU A 98 6.45 -10.72 13.36
C LEU A 98 7.40 -10.95 12.17
N ASP A 99 8.21 -9.95 11.79
CA ASP A 99 9.24 -10.09 10.75
C ASP A 99 10.27 -11.16 11.15
N TYR A 100 10.65 -11.20 12.42
CA TYR A 100 11.52 -12.24 12.97
C TYR A 100 10.85 -13.63 12.95
N PHE A 101 9.55 -13.72 13.26
CA PHE A 101 8.81 -14.99 13.13
C PHE A 101 8.74 -15.47 11.68
N CYS A 102 8.54 -14.58 10.72
CA CYS A 102 8.63 -14.91 9.30
C CYS A 102 9.99 -15.49 8.94
N TYR A 103 11.07 -14.86 9.40
CA TYR A 103 12.42 -15.36 9.19
C TYR A 103 12.62 -16.76 9.80
N LEU A 104 12.15 -16.99 11.03
CA LEU A 104 12.32 -18.27 11.71
C LEU A 104 11.47 -19.40 11.12
N ALA A 105 10.23 -19.10 10.72
CA ALA A 105 9.25 -20.09 10.31
C ALA A 105 9.16 -20.27 8.78
N ASP A 106 9.85 -19.46 7.99
CA ASP A 106 9.83 -19.48 6.52
C ASP A 106 8.42 -19.43 5.91
N VAL A 107 7.56 -18.60 6.51
CA VAL A 107 6.17 -18.38 6.07
C VAL A 107 5.81 -16.90 6.17
N PRO A 108 4.91 -16.39 5.31
CA PRO A 108 4.47 -15.00 5.38
C PRO A 108 3.49 -14.77 6.54
N TYR A 109 3.26 -13.49 6.85
CA TYR A 109 2.16 -13.04 7.71
C TYR A 109 1.39 -11.90 7.06
N HIS A 110 0.12 -11.75 7.44
CA HIS A 110 -0.68 -10.60 7.11
C HIS A 110 -1.34 -10.07 8.38
N ILE A 111 -1.33 -8.75 8.53
CA ILE A 111 -2.17 -8.04 9.50
C ILE A 111 -3.39 -7.57 8.73
N ASP A 112 -4.58 -8.01 9.14
CA ASP A 112 -5.83 -7.58 8.51
C ASP A 112 -6.47 -6.40 9.24
N GLN A 113 -6.26 -6.33 10.57
CA GLN A 113 -6.81 -5.29 11.42
C GLN A 113 -5.90 -4.96 12.60
N ILE A 114 -5.82 -3.68 12.97
CA ILE A 114 -5.27 -3.20 14.24
C ILE A 114 -6.39 -2.49 15.00
N SER A 115 -6.61 -2.90 16.25
CA SER A 115 -7.53 -2.27 17.19
C SER A 115 -6.74 -1.60 18.31
N ILE A 116 -7.02 -0.33 18.56
CA ILE A 116 -6.40 0.48 19.62
C ILE A 116 -7.51 1.00 20.51
N VAL A 117 -7.49 0.62 21.79
CA VAL A 117 -8.48 1.05 22.78
C VAL A 117 -7.80 1.98 23.77
N ASP A 118 -8.30 3.21 23.87
CA ASP A 118 -8.02 4.14 24.96
C ASP A 118 -8.75 3.66 26.21
N GLU A 119 -8.01 3.07 27.17
CA GLU A 119 -8.62 2.44 28.35
C GLU A 119 -9.28 3.47 29.28
N VAL A 120 -8.87 4.74 29.21
CA VAL A 120 -9.40 5.83 30.06
C VAL A 120 -10.65 6.45 29.44
N HIS A 121 -10.62 6.73 28.14
CA HIS A 121 -11.75 7.39 27.47
C HIS A 121 -12.75 6.43 26.84
N HIS A 122 -12.42 5.13 26.79
CA HIS A 122 -13.17 4.08 26.10
C HIS A 122 -13.43 4.43 24.62
N ILE A 123 -12.42 5.01 23.98
CA ILE A 123 -12.42 5.31 22.55
C ILE A 123 -11.66 4.19 21.85
N GLN A 124 -12.23 3.65 20.78
CA GLN A 124 -11.61 2.62 19.97
C GLN A 124 -11.30 3.17 18.58
N ASP A 125 -10.05 3.05 18.18
CA ASP A 125 -9.54 3.34 16.84
C ASP A 125 -9.24 2.00 16.16
N VAL A 126 -9.79 1.81 14.95
CA VAL A 126 -9.66 0.57 14.19
C VAL A 126 -9.10 0.88 12.82
N GLU A 127 -7.97 0.28 12.52
CA GLU A 127 -7.34 0.31 11.21
C GLU A 127 -7.57 -1.03 10.51
N VAL A 128 -8.12 -1.00 9.31
CA VAL A 128 -8.39 -2.19 8.48
C VAL A 128 -7.56 -2.10 7.22
N PHE A 129 -6.80 -3.16 6.92
CA PHE A 129 -5.86 -3.19 5.81
C PHE A 129 -6.50 -3.69 4.48
N HIS A 130 -7.78 -3.39 4.25
CA HIS A 130 -8.51 -3.78 3.05
C HIS A 130 -9.50 -2.70 2.63
N SER A 131 -9.45 -2.26 1.37
CA SER A 131 -10.26 -1.10 0.90
C SER A 131 -10.74 -1.19 -0.54
N GLU A 132 -10.60 -2.33 -1.22
CA GLU A 132 -11.06 -2.42 -2.61
C GLU A 132 -12.59 -2.50 -2.66
N ILE A 133 -13.18 -1.54 -3.36
CA ILE A 133 -14.63 -1.45 -3.57
C ILE A 133 -14.99 -2.23 -4.84
N ALA A 134 -16.06 -3.02 -4.78
CA ALA A 134 -16.56 -3.73 -5.95
C ALA A 134 -16.90 -2.74 -7.08
N LYS A 135 -16.36 -2.97 -8.27
CA LYS A 135 -16.65 -2.18 -9.47
C LYS A 135 -17.39 -3.03 -10.49
N ILE A 136 -18.38 -2.44 -11.15
CA ILE A 136 -19.09 -3.06 -12.26
C ILE A 136 -18.14 -3.07 -13.47
N LEU A 137 -17.93 -4.24 -14.06
CA LEU A 137 -17.23 -4.35 -15.34
C LEU A 137 -18.16 -3.87 -16.46
N GLY A 138 -17.66 -3.00 -17.33
CA GLY A 138 -18.43 -2.51 -18.47
C GLY A 138 -18.91 -3.65 -19.38
N SER A 139 -20.11 -3.51 -19.92
CA SER A 139 -20.71 -4.46 -20.87
C SER A 139 -20.18 -4.19 -22.28
N GLY A 140 -18.99 -4.70 -22.60
CA GLY A 140 -18.42 -4.57 -23.95
C GLY A 140 -17.19 -5.45 -24.16
N VAL A 141 -17.00 -5.94 -25.39
CA VAL A 141 -15.78 -6.64 -25.79
C VAL A 141 -14.80 -5.62 -26.32
N THR A 142 -14.05 -4.96 -25.43
CA THR A 142 -12.91 -4.16 -25.87
C THR A 142 -11.76 -5.13 -26.15
N PRO A 143 -11.25 -5.22 -27.39
CA PRO A 143 -10.16 -6.13 -27.70
C PRO A 143 -8.93 -5.77 -26.87
N THR A 144 -8.30 -6.77 -26.26
CA THR A 144 -7.05 -6.56 -25.53
C THR A 144 -5.96 -6.15 -26.52
N LEU A 145 -5.42 -4.95 -26.34
CA LEU A 145 -4.36 -4.43 -27.19
C LEU A 145 -3.05 -5.13 -26.85
N GLY A 146 -2.53 -5.96 -27.76
CA GLY A 146 -1.38 -6.84 -27.51
C GLY A 146 -0.14 -6.12 -26.96
N LEU A 147 0.14 -4.90 -27.43
CA LEU A 147 1.25 -4.08 -26.94
C LEU A 147 1.10 -3.62 -25.50
N LEU A 148 -0.14 -3.53 -25.00
CA LEU A 148 -0.44 -3.09 -23.64
C LEU A 148 -0.54 -4.25 -22.63
N VAL A 149 -0.57 -5.51 -23.09
CA VAL A 149 -0.66 -6.70 -22.23
C VAL A 149 0.34 -6.71 -21.06
N PRO A 150 1.65 -6.41 -21.27
CA PRO A 150 2.60 -6.39 -20.15
C PRO A 150 2.29 -5.31 -19.11
N TYR A 151 1.73 -4.17 -19.55
CA TYR A 151 1.38 -3.06 -18.68
C TYR A 151 0.12 -3.36 -17.86
N TYR A 152 -0.88 -4.03 -18.45
CA TYR A 152 -2.04 -4.53 -17.70
C TYR A 152 -1.64 -5.56 -16.64
N ALA A 153 -0.74 -6.48 -16.99
CA ALA A 153 -0.22 -7.48 -16.06
C ALA A 153 0.51 -6.83 -14.87
N MET A 154 1.36 -5.83 -15.14
CA MET A 154 2.05 -5.07 -14.09
C MET A 154 1.10 -4.20 -13.26
N TYR A 155 0.05 -3.64 -13.86
CA TYR A 155 -0.96 -2.88 -13.14
C TYR A 155 -1.71 -3.78 -12.14
N ARG A 156 -2.11 -4.98 -12.58
CA ARG A 156 -2.69 -6.03 -11.72
C ARG A 156 -1.73 -6.42 -10.59
N GLU A 157 -0.44 -6.60 -10.90
CA GLU A 157 0.58 -6.91 -9.90
C GLU A 157 0.65 -5.84 -8.80
N GLY A 158 0.66 -4.56 -9.21
CA GLY A 158 0.58 -3.43 -8.29
C GLY A 158 -0.70 -3.47 -7.44
N LYS A 159 -1.87 -3.64 -8.06
CA LYS A 159 -3.16 -3.70 -7.34
C LYS A 159 -3.23 -4.83 -6.31
N ASN A 160 -2.67 -6.00 -6.63
CA ASN A 160 -2.68 -7.16 -5.73
C ASN A 160 -1.63 -7.08 -4.62
N SER A 161 -0.65 -6.17 -4.72
CA SER A 161 0.40 -6.02 -3.72
C SER A 161 -0.12 -5.43 -2.41
N THR A 162 0.26 -6.06 -1.30
CA THR A 162 0.06 -5.56 0.07
C THR A 162 1.18 -4.62 0.52
N SER A 163 2.32 -4.62 -0.17
CA SER A 163 3.43 -3.70 0.07
C SER A 163 3.22 -2.40 -0.71
N MET A 164 3.08 -1.29 0.01
CA MET A 164 2.94 0.06 -0.59
C MET A 164 4.18 0.45 -1.41
N ILE A 165 5.37 0.03 -0.95
CA ILE A 165 6.65 0.26 -1.61
C ILE A 165 6.70 -0.49 -2.95
N TYR A 166 6.36 -1.79 -2.94
CA TYR A 166 6.35 -2.60 -4.16
C TYR A 166 5.26 -2.16 -5.14
N LYS A 167 4.08 -1.78 -4.62
CA LYS A 167 2.99 -1.20 -5.42
C LYS A 167 3.44 0.06 -6.15
N PHE A 168 4.12 0.98 -5.45
CA PHE A 168 4.72 2.16 -6.07
C PHE A 168 5.71 1.77 -7.17
N PHE A 169 6.58 0.79 -6.91
CA PHE A 169 7.58 0.36 -7.89
C PHE A 169 6.96 -0.26 -9.15
N CYS A 170 5.86 -1.02 -9.01
CA CYS A 170 5.10 -1.54 -10.14
C CYS A 170 4.54 -0.41 -11.00
N TYR A 171 3.87 0.57 -10.38
CA TYR A 171 3.31 1.71 -11.09
C TYR A 171 4.39 2.61 -11.74
N TYR A 172 5.50 2.86 -11.04
CA TYR A 172 6.62 3.60 -11.62
C TYR A 172 7.16 2.90 -12.88
N LYS A 173 7.33 1.57 -12.85
CA LYS A 173 7.79 0.79 -14.01
C LYS A 173 6.82 0.85 -15.19
N ILE A 174 5.52 0.91 -14.94
CA ILE A 174 4.51 1.12 -15.99
C ILE A 174 4.75 2.47 -16.66
N LEU A 175 4.81 3.55 -15.87
CA LEU A 175 5.04 4.89 -16.41
C LEU A 175 6.37 4.97 -17.16
N ASP A 176 7.45 4.43 -16.59
CA ASP A 176 8.78 4.41 -17.21
C ASP A 176 8.74 3.67 -18.55
N GLY A 177 8.21 2.46 -18.59
CA GLY A 177 8.11 1.68 -19.82
C GLY A 177 7.20 2.30 -20.88
N LEU A 178 6.12 2.96 -20.48
CA LEU A 178 5.22 3.66 -21.41
C LEU A 178 5.91 4.88 -22.00
N MET A 179 6.51 5.73 -21.17
CA MET A 179 7.09 7.00 -21.59
C MET A 179 8.42 6.84 -22.34
N THR A 180 9.27 5.90 -21.91
CA THR A 180 10.64 5.76 -22.44
C THR A 180 10.76 4.73 -23.55
N ALA A 181 9.92 3.68 -23.56
CA ALA A 181 10.00 2.61 -24.55
C ALA A 181 8.86 2.66 -25.58
N LEU A 182 7.60 2.74 -25.14
CA LEU A 182 6.46 2.64 -26.05
C LEU A 182 6.17 3.96 -26.78
N GLN A 183 6.07 5.09 -26.07
CA GLN A 183 5.74 6.38 -26.66
C GLN A 183 6.65 6.77 -27.83
N PRO A 184 8.00 6.65 -27.73
CA PRO A 184 8.88 7.01 -28.84
C PRO A 184 8.68 6.10 -30.06
N LYS A 185 8.44 4.79 -29.84
CA LYS A 185 8.16 3.84 -30.92
C LYS A 185 6.87 4.19 -31.65
N LEU A 186 5.80 4.49 -30.91
CA LEU A 186 4.52 4.89 -31.50
C LEU A 186 4.60 6.20 -32.26
N LYS A 187 5.25 7.23 -31.68
CA LYS A 187 5.45 8.51 -32.37
C LYS A 187 6.23 8.35 -33.66
N LYS A 188 7.25 7.48 -33.68
CA LYS A 188 8.02 7.17 -34.89
C LYS A 188 7.16 6.45 -35.93
N ALA A 189 6.38 5.44 -35.54
CA ALA A 189 5.50 4.71 -36.44
C ALA A 189 4.38 5.59 -37.01
N ALA A 190 3.75 6.41 -36.17
CA ALA A 190 2.71 7.36 -36.58
C ALA A 190 3.23 8.37 -37.60
N LYS A 191 4.42 8.95 -37.34
CA LYS A 191 5.09 9.85 -38.28
C LYS A 191 5.37 9.19 -39.63
N ALA A 192 5.79 7.92 -39.64
CA ALA A 192 6.04 7.17 -40.86
C ALA A 192 4.77 6.93 -41.70
N GLN A 193 3.59 6.95 -41.07
CA GLN A 193 2.29 6.80 -41.73
C GLN A 193 1.53 8.11 -41.94
N GLY A 194 2.12 9.27 -41.59
CA GLY A 194 1.42 10.55 -41.66
C GLY A 194 0.28 10.72 -40.65
N ILE A 195 0.26 9.91 -39.58
CA ILE A 195 -0.74 9.98 -38.51
C ILE A 195 -0.27 11.00 -37.46
N SER A 196 -1.18 11.90 -37.05
CA SER A 196 -0.90 12.85 -35.96
C SER A 196 -0.71 12.13 -34.63
N SER A 197 0.32 12.52 -33.88
CA SER A 197 0.59 12.01 -32.53
C SER A 197 0.19 12.98 -31.41
N GLU A 198 -0.66 13.97 -31.71
CA GLU A 198 -1.09 15.00 -30.75
C GLU A 198 -1.89 14.41 -29.58
N SER A 199 -2.57 13.27 -29.78
CA SER A 199 -3.29 12.57 -28.71
C SER A 199 -2.36 11.77 -27.78
N LEU A 200 -1.06 11.61 -28.09
CA LEU A 200 -0.06 10.98 -27.21
C LEU A 200 0.56 11.99 -26.23
N VAL A 201 -0.29 12.76 -25.56
CA VAL A 201 0.07 13.71 -24.51
C VAL A 201 -0.42 13.16 -23.17
N HIS A 202 0.51 13.01 -22.23
CA HIS A 202 0.24 12.41 -20.92
C HIS A 202 0.42 13.46 -19.84
N LEU A 203 -0.69 13.89 -19.24
CA LEU A 203 -0.72 14.91 -18.20
C LEU A 203 -1.10 14.29 -16.86
N VAL A 204 -0.56 14.85 -15.78
CA VAL A 204 -0.92 14.43 -14.42
C VAL A 204 -2.41 14.77 -14.19
N PRO A 205 -3.25 13.76 -13.92
CA PRO A 205 -4.69 13.98 -13.74
C PRO A 205 -4.99 14.64 -12.39
N PRO A 206 -6.14 15.34 -12.25
CA PRO A 206 -6.63 15.80 -10.96
C PRO A 206 -6.96 14.61 -10.02
N PRO A 207 -7.08 14.84 -8.70
CA PRO A 207 -7.52 13.79 -7.76
C PRO A 207 -8.96 13.37 -8.04
N THR A 208 -9.29 12.10 -7.79
CA THR A 208 -10.68 11.64 -7.76
C THR A 208 -11.33 11.97 -6.41
N GLU A 209 -12.63 11.71 -6.27
CA GLU A 209 -13.39 11.95 -5.03
C GLU A 209 -12.83 11.23 -3.78
N HIS A 210 -12.03 10.19 -3.97
CA HIS A 210 -11.45 9.39 -2.90
C HIS A 210 -9.94 9.59 -2.74
N ASP A 211 -9.32 10.42 -3.58
CA ASP A 211 -7.89 10.66 -3.54
C ASP A 211 -7.56 11.95 -2.81
N PHE A 212 -6.44 11.93 -2.10
CA PHE A 212 -5.86 13.12 -1.49
C PHE A 212 -4.49 13.39 -2.09
N TYR A 213 -4.32 14.57 -2.70
CA TYR A 213 -3.02 15.06 -3.16
C TYR A 213 -2.53 16.17 -2.23
N ASP A 214 -1.26 16.11 -1.83
CA ASP A 214 -0.65 17.22 -1.07
C ASP A 214 -0.43 18.47 -1.95
N SER A 215 -0.07 19.59 -1.33
CA SER A 215 0.14 20.85 -2.06
C SER A 215 1.22 20.75 -3.13
N LYS A 216 2.32 20.05 -2.86
CA LYS A 216 3.42 19.87 -3.81
C LYS A 216 3.04 18.94 -4.95
N GLN A 217 2.18 17.95 -4.70
CA GLN A 217 1.63 17.07 -5.74
C GLN A 217 0.66 17.83 -6.64
N THR A 218 -0.18 18.68 -6.04
CA THR A 218 -1.17 19.52 -6.74
C THR A 218 -0.51 20.46 -7.76
N GLU A 219 0.69 20.96 -7.47
CA GLU A 219 1.49 21.77 -8.40
C GLU A 219 1.81 21.06 -9.73
N TYR A 220 1.71 19.73 -9.81
CA TYR A 220 1.98 18.98 -11.03
C TYR A 220 0.72 18.67 -11.86
N ILE A 221 -0.49 18.92 -11.35
CA ILE A 221 -1.73 18.67 -12.10
C ILE A 221 -1.72 19.41 -13.44
N GLY A 222 -2.08 18.72 -14.52
CA GLY A 222 -2.06 19.25 -15.88
C GLY A 222 -0.66 19.42 -16.49
N LYS A 223 0.42 19.14 -15.75
CA LYS A 223 1.79 19.10 -16.28
C LYS A 223 2.12 17.72 -16.84
N SER A 224 3.19 17.63 -17.62
CA SER A 224 3.69 16.38 -18.19
C SER A 224 3.99 15.33 -17.12
N ILE A 225 3.50 14.10 -17.32
CA ILE A 225 3.84 12.95 -16.46
C ILE A 225 5.36 12.68 -16.48
N GLN A 226 6.04 12.85 -17.62
CA GLN A 226 7.49 12.68 -17.69
C GLN A 226 8.23 13.69 -16.79
N LEU A 227 7.74 14.92 -16.70
CA LEU A 227 8.29 15.95 -15.82
C LEU A 227 8.06 15.58 -14.35
N PHE A 228 6.84 15.15 -14.00
CA PHE A 228 6.53 14.68 -12.65
C PHE A 228 7.41 13.49 -12.24
N MET A 229 7.63 12.54 -13.16
CA MET A 229 8.52 11.40 -12.92
C MET A 229 9.96 11.84 -12.62
N SER A 230 10.54 12.70 -13.46
CA SER A 230 11.95 13.07 -13.36
C SER A 230 12.24 14.00 -12.17
N GLU A 231 11.36 14.98 -11.93
CA GLU A 231 11.57 16.00 -10.90
C GLU A 231 11.05 15.61 -9.52
N TYR A 232 9.96 14.85 -9.45
CA TYR A 232 9.30 14.51 -8.20
C TYR A 232 9.52 13.04 -7.82
N LEU A 233 9.15 12.08 -8.67
CA LEU A 233 9.11 10.67 -8.28
C LEU A 233 10.51 10.04 -8.16
N THR A 234 11.39 10.30 -9.12
CA THR A 234 12.64 9.54 -9.26
C THR A 234 13.54 9.69 -8.04
N LYS A 235 13.91 10.93 -7.71
CA LYS A 235 14.83 11.23 -6.61
C LYS A 235 14.22 10.97 -5.23
N ARG A 236 12.92 11.23 -5.06
CA ARG A 236 12.26 11.17 -3.74
C ARG A 236 11.81 9.76 -3.37
N TYR A 237 11.50 8.93 -4.36
CA TYR A 237 10.89 7.62 -4.15
C TYR A 237 11.66 6.51 -4.86
N ARG A 238 11.81 6.55 -6.19
CA ARG A 238 12.40 5.43 -6.95
C ARG A 238 13.80 5.08 -6.48
N ASP A 239 14.68 6.08 -6.34
CA ASP A 239 16.07 5.82 -5.94
C ASP A 239 16.17 5.26 -4.51
N ALA A 240 15.24 5.63 -3.64
CA ALA A 240 15.16 5.09 -2.28
C ALA A 240 14.69 3.63 -2.25
N VAL A 241 13.80 3.21 -3.15
CA VAL A 241 13.34 1.81 -3.23
C VAL A 241 14.33 0.91 -3.96
N ALA A 242 15.08 1.45 -4.91
CA ALA A 242 15.99 0.67 -5.75
C ALA A 242 17.22 0.14 -4.99
N HIS A 243 17.52 0.69 -3.81
CA HIS A 243 18.71 0.36 -3.03
C HIS A 243 18.32 -0.02 -1.61
N PHE A 244 18.66 -1.25 -1.19
CA PHE A 244 18.44 -1.69 0.20
C PHE A 244 19.28 -0.89 1.19
N SER A 245 20.53 -0.60 0.85
CA SER A 245 21.40 0.30 1.61
C SER A 245 21.71 1.53 0.76
N LEU A 246 21.41 2.71 1.30
CA LEU A 246 21.71 3.99 0.67
C LEU A 246 23.17 4.40 0.92
N LYS A 247 23.66 5.37 0.14
CA LYS A 247 25.06 5.82 0.20
C LYS A 247 25.45 6.43 1.55
N ASP A 248 24.49 6.88 2.34
CA ASP A 248 24.68 7.42 3.68
C ASP A 248 24.65 6.34 4.79
N GLY A 249 24.53 5.06 4.41
CA GLY A 249 24.48 3.93 5.33
C GLY A 249 23.08 3.62 5.88
N THR A 250 22.06 4.42 5.55
CA THR A 250 20.68 4.08 5.93
C THR A 250 20.19 2.86 5.15
N THR A 251 19.40 2.02 5.83
CA THR A 251 18.83 0.80 5.24
C THR A 251 17.33 0.96 5.07
N LEU A 252 16.80 0.49 3.95
CA LEU A 252 15.36 0.45 3.68
C LEU A 252 14.70 -0.55 4.62
N ASN A 253 14.01 -0.04 5.65
CA ASN A 253 13.14 -0.84 6.50
C ASN A 253 11.70 -0.76 5.98
N VAL A 254 11.22 -1.84 5.38
CA VAL A 254 9.86 -1.92 4.80
C VAL A 254 8.75 -2.05 5.85
N SER A 255 9.12 -2.29 7.11
CA SER A 255 8.22 -2.32 8.27
C SER A 255 8.13 -0.99 9.00
N ASP A 256 8.98 -0.02 8.65
CA ASP A 256 8.97 1.34 9.20
C ASP A 256 7.72 2.10 8.76
N ILE A 257 6.96 2.63 9.74
CA ILE A 257 5.70 3.31 9.47
C ILE A 257 5.86 4.63 8.71
N GLN A 258 6.98 5.34 8.90
CA GLN A 258 7.22 6.58 8.16
C GLN A 258 7.46 6.29 6.68
N GLN A 259 8.15 5.18 6.36
CA GLN A 259 8.26 4.70 4.99
C GLN A 259 6.89 4.29 4.44
N ILE A 260 6.14 3.47 5.18
CA ILE A 260 4.79 3.03 4.75
C ILE A 260 3.90 4.24 4.43
N ASP A 261 3.81 5.22 5.35
CA ASP A 261 3.03 6.44 5.17
C ASP A 261 3.51 7.27 3.98
N LYS A 262 4.83 7.40 3.80
CA LYS A 262 5.42 8.10 2.68
C LYS A 262 4.96 7.51 1.34
N TYR A 263 4.94 6.19 1.21
CA TYR A 263 4.48 5.54 -0.03
C TYR A 263 2.95 5.53 -0.14
N ALA A 264 2.22 5.34 0.97
CA ALA A 264 0.76 5.43 0.99
C ALA A 264 0.26 6.78 0.44
N ARG A 265 0.94 7.89 0.78
CA ARG A 265 0.58 9.25 0.33
C ARG A 265 0.88 9.54 -1.14
N ILE A 266 1.80 8.83 -1.78
CA ILE A 266 2.15 9.07 -3.20
C ILE A 266 1.41 8.14 -4.15
N LEU A 267 0.92 7.00 -3.65
CA LEU A 267 0.26 5.98 -4.46
C LEU A 267 -0.96 6.51 -5.25
N PRO A 268 -1.87 7.33 -4.70
CA PRO A 268 -3.05 7.80 -5.43
C PRO A 268 -2.70 8.50 -6.75
N ILE A 269 -1.81 9.51 -6.70
CA ILE A 269 -1.43 10.27 -7.89
C ILE A 269 -0.67 9.41 -8.91
N VAL A 270 0.20 8.50 -8.45
CA VAL A 270 0.97 7.63 -9.33
C VAL A 270 0.08 6.57 -10.01
N GLU A 271 -0.89 6.00 -9.28
CA GLU A 271 -1.89 5.09 -9.84
C GLU A 271 -2.74 5.80 -10.90
N ASN A 272 -3.23 7.00 -10.61
CA ASN A 272 -4.01 7.78 -11.56
C ASN A 272 -3.20 8.15 -12.81
N CYS A 273 -1.92 8.52 -12.66
CA CYS A 273 -1.02 8.71 -13.79
C CYS A 273 -0.88 7.44 -14.65
N CYS A 274 -0.82 6.25 -14.04
CA CYS A 274 -0.76 4.99 -14.78
C CYS A 274 -2.05 4.76 -15.58
N ARG A 275 -3.20 4.93 -14.94
CA ARG A 275 -4.51 4.76 -15.58
C ARG A 275 -4.68 5.73 -16.76
N GLU A 276 -4.36 7.01 -16.55
CA GLU A 276 -4.43 8.03 -17.59
C GLU A 276 -3.48 7.71 -18.76
N SER A 277 -2.24 7.32 -18.45
CA SER A 277 -1.25 6.98 -19.47
C SER A 277 -1.70 5.77 -20.30
N ILE A 278 -2.11 4.67 -19.64
CA ILE A 278 -2.63 3.47 -20.30
C ILE A 278 -3.83 3.85 -21.18
N GLY A 279 -4.83 4.57 -20.65
CA GLY A 279 -6.01 4.98 -21.40
C GLY A 279 -5.68 5.85 -22.62
N THR A 280 -4.68 6.74 -22.50
CA THR A 280 -4.19 7.53 -23.64
C THR A 280 -3.64 6.62 -24.76
N PHE A 281 -2.84 5.60 -24.40
CA PHE A 281 -2.33 4.64 -25.37
C PHE A 281 -3.42 3.75 -25.96
N GLU A 282 -4.39 3.32 -25.15
CA GLU A 282 -5.55 2.55 -25.61
C GLU A 282 -6.33 3.31 -26.67
N ASN A 283 -6.66 4.57 -26.39
CA ASN A 283 -7.36 5.45 -27.31
C ASN A 283 -6.57 5.67 -28.60
N PHE A 284 -5.26 5.88 -28.50
CA PHE A 284 -4.41 6.06 -29.68
C PHE A 284 -4.36 4.79 -30.55
N LEU A 285 -4.10 3.63 -29.96
CA LEU A 285 -3.96 2.36 -30.67
C LEU A 285 -5.30 1.86 -31.24
N SER A 286 -6.42 2.11 -30.55
CA SER A 286 -7.75 1.71 -31.02
C SER A 286 -8.19 2.50 -32.25
N ASN A 287 -7.75 3.75 -32.36
CA ASN A 287 -8.08 4.63 -33.48
C ASN A 287 -7.08 4.55 -34.64
N ASN A 288 -5.94 3.88 -34.47
CA ASN A 288 -4.84 3.87 -35.45
C ASN A 288 -4.26 2.46 -35.62
N LEU A 289 -4.41 1.87 -36.80
CA LEU A 289 -3.82 0.58 -37.17
C LEU A 289 -2.33 0.74 -37.51
N LEU A 290 -1.48 0.65 -36.49
CA LEU A 290 -0.04 0.74 -36.66
C LEU A 290 0.62 -0.66 -36.74
N PRO A 291 1.46 -0.94 -37.76
CA PRO A 291 2.29 -2.13 -37.81
C PRO A 291 3.44 -1.93 -36.82
N ILE A 292 3.30 -2.51 -35.63
CA ILE A 292 4.31 -2.41 -34.58
C ILE A 292 4.88 -3.81 -34.39
N SER A 293 6.11 -4.00 -34.85
CA SER A 293 6.95 -5.18 -34.63
C SER A 293 7.69 -5.10 -33.30
#